data_AF-A0A1G3SY52-F1
#
_entry.id   AF-A0A1G3SY52-F1
#
_cell.length_a   1.000
_cell.length_b   1.000
_cell.length_c   1.000
_cell.angle_alpha   90.00
_cell.angle_beta   90.00
_cell.angle_gamma   90.00
#
_symmetry.space_group_name_H-M   'P 1'
#
loop_
_entity.id
_entity.type
_entity.pdbx_description
1 polymer ?
#
loop_
_entity_poly.entity_id
_entity_poly.type
_entity_poly.pdbx_seq_one_letter_code
_entity_poly.pdbx_strand_id
1 'polypeptide(L)' 'MIIDYLKTFKYAKRHDITALLLDKLPDILDEKQKHNKIRNILYSMSKKDQSIAISGSSQKGVWILNSKIV' A
#
# COMPACT_ATOMS: atom_id res chain seq x y z
N MET A 1 -3.87 1.19 -10.74
CA MET A 1 -4.14 0.01 -9.87
C MET A 1 -4.19 0.35 -8.37
N ILE A 2 -3.09 0.59 -7.63
CA ILE A 2 -3.20 1.00 -6.19
C ILE A 2 -3.60 2.46 -6.05
N ILE A 3 -3.08 3.33 -6.91
CA ILE A 3 -3.44 4.75 -6.94
C ILE A 3 -4.91 4.94 -7.30
N ASP A 4 -5.44 4.20 -8.29
CA ASP A 4 -6.87 4.25 -8.63
C ASP A 4 -7.73 3.74 -7.48
N TYR A 5 -7.33 2.65 -6.83
CA TYR A 5 -8.02 2.18 -5.62
C TYR A 5 -8.04 3.27 -4.55
N LEU A 6 -6.92 3.93 -4.28
CA LEU A 6 -6.85 5.04 -3.33
C LEU A 6 -7.59 6.30 -3.81
N LYS A 7 -7.73 6.53 -5.11
CA LYS A 7 -8.59 7.60 -5.66
C LYS A 7 -10.07 7.29 -5.43
N THR A 8 -10.49 6.05 -5.63
CA THR A 8 -11.89 5.62 -5.45
C THR A 8 -12.28 5.50 -3.97
N PHE A 9 -11.44 4.86 -3.16
CA PHE A 9 -11.73 4.58 -1.74
C PHE A 9 -11.23 5.66 -0.78
N LYS A 10 -10.44 6.64 -1.25
CA LYS A 10 -9.78 7.73 -0.50
C LYS A 10 -8.75 7.29 0.54
N TYR A 11 -8.88 6.10 1.08
CA TYR A 11 -7.95 5.51 2.05
C TYR A 11 -7.87 3.99 1.85
N ALA A 12 -6.79 3.39 2.32
CA ALA A 12 -6.64 1.95 2.37
C ALA A 12 -5.94 1.52 3.67
N LYS A 13 -6.45 0.48 4.32
CA LYS A 13 -5.77 -0.12 5.47
C LYS A 13 -4.64 -1.02 4.98
N ARG A 14 -3.70 -1.33 5.88
CA ARG A 14 -2.64 -2.29 5.60
C ARG A 14 -3.19 -3.65 5.16
N HIS A 15 -4.28 -4.10 5.76
CA HIS A 15 -5.01 -5.31 5.36
C HIS A 15 -5.52 -5.23 3.90
N ASP A 16 -6.21 -4.15 3.52
CA ASP A 16 -6.78 -3.98 2.17
C ASP A 16 -5.67 -3.98 1.11
N ILE A 17 -4.59 -3.24 1.36
CA ILE A 17 -3.44 -3.19 0.45
C ILE A 17 -2.76 -4.56 0.37
N THR A 18 -2.67 -5.27 1.50
CA THR A 18 -2.10 -6.62 1.54
C THR A 18 -2.94 -7.57 0.72
N ALA A 19 -4.27 -7.56 0.84
CA ALA A 19 -5.19 -8.39 0.05
C ALA A 19 -5.12 -8.08 -1.46
N LEU A 20 -5.13 -6.79 -1.81
CA LEU A 20 -4.99 -6.32 -3.20
C LEU A 20 -3.67 -6.75 -3.85
N LEU A 21 -2.57 -6.66 -3.10
CA LEU A 21 -1.25 -7.09 -3.57
C LEU A 21 -1.12 -8.61 -3.58
N LEU A 22 -1.68 -9.30 -2.58
CA LEU A 22 -1.71 -10.77 -2.49
C LEU A 22 -2.33 -11.39 -3.73
N ASP A 23 -3.47 -10.87 -4.18
CA ASP A 23 -4.15 -11.31 -5.41
C ASP A 23 -3.30 -11.13 -6.68
N LYS A 24 -2.33 -10.22 -6.65
CA LYS A 24 -1.41 -9.93 -7.77
C LYS A 24 -0.02 -10.52 -7.60
N LEU A 25 0.26 -11.14 -6.46
CA LEU A 25 1.54 -11.78 -6.19
C LEU A 25 1.49 -13.24 -6.66
N PRO A 26 2.57 -13.74 -7.29
CA PRO A 26 2.61 -15.13 -7.70
C PRO A 26 2.55 -16.06 -6.49
N ASP A 27 1.79 -17.14 -6.62
CA ASP A 27 1.61 -18.14 -5.55
C ASP A 27 2.87 -18.93 -5.21
N ILE A 28 3.94 -18.75 -5.97
CA ILE A 28 5.26 -19.33 -5.69
C ILE A 28 5.98 -18.67 -4.51
N LEU A 29 5.48 -17.53 -4.02
CA LEU A 29 6.08 -16.80 -2.89
C LEU A 29 5.49 -17.28 -1.57
N ASP A 30 6.36 -17.61 -0.60
CA ASP A 30 5.93 -17.90 0.78
C ASP A 30 5.27 -16.68 1.43
N GLU A 31 4.41 -16.88 2.43
CA GLU A 31 3.75 -15.79 3.16
C GLU A 31 4.74 -14.73 3.67
N LYS A 32 5.88 -15.17 4.21
CA LYS A 32 6.95 -14.27 4.68
C LYS A 32 7.51 -13.42 3.53
N GLN A 33 7.70 -14.01 2.35
CA GLN A 33 8.19 -13.30 1.17
C GLN A 33 7.12 -12.33 0.64
N LYS A 34 5.86 -12.75 0.59
CA LYS A 34 4.71 -11.90 0.20
C LYS A 34 4.62 -10.68 1.12
N HIS A 35 4.68 -10.86 2.44
CA HIS A 35 4.68 -9.76 3.41
C HIS A 35 5.88 -8.82 3.25
N ASN A 36 7.07 -9.35 3.03
CA ASN A 36 8.26 -8.53 2.77
C ASN A 36 8.12 -7.72 1.48
N LYS A 37 7.60 -8.31 0.42
CA LYS A 37 7.35 -7.63 -0.86
C LYS A 37 6.35 -6.48 -0.69
N ILE A 38 5.25 -6.72 0.01
CA ILE A 38 4.23 -5.70 0.30
C ILE A 38 4.83 -4.55 1.10
N ARG A 39 5.62 -4.85 2.14
CA ARG A 39 6.31 -3.82 2.93
C ARG A 39 7.25 -2.99 2.07
N ASN A 40 8.01 -3.63 1.18
CA ASN A 40 8.92 -2.94 0.26
C ASN A 40 8.16 -2.05 -0.72
N ILE A 41 7.05 -2.52 -1.29
CA ILE A 41 6.20 -1.73 -2.20
C ILE A 41 5.64 -0.51 -1.48
N LEU A 42 5.05 -0.69 -0.30
CA LEU A 42 4.54 0.41 0.53
C LEU A 42 5.63 1.43 0.87
N TYR A 43 6.83 0.94 1.20
CA TYR A 43 7.97 1.80 1.49
C TYR A 43 8.40 2.60 0.25
N SER A 44 8.54 1.95 -0.91
CA SER A 44 8.85 2.63 -2.18
C SER A 44 7.78 3.66 -2.53
N MET A 45 6.50 3.31 -2.45
CA MET A 45 5.40 4.23 -2.77
C MET A 45 5.35 5.44 -1.83
N SER A 46 5.64 5.24 -0.54
CA SER A 46 5.57 6.31 0.46
C SER A 46 6.81 7.19 0.50
N LYS A 47 8.00 6.58 0.48
CA LYS A 47 9.27 7.31 0.64
C LYS A 47 9.92 7.71 -0.67
N LYS A 48 9.83 6.86 -1.69
CA LYS A 48 10.50 7.08 -2.98
C LYS A 48 9.59 7.86 -3.92
N ASP A 49 8.40 7.34 -4.16
CA ASP A 49 7.44 7.96 -5.08
C ASP A 49 6.59 9.05 -4.42
N GLN A 50 6.56 9.08 -3.08
CA GLN A 50 5.74 9.99 -2.27
C GLN A 50 4.26 10.04 -2.70
N SER A 51 3.77 8.94 -3.28
CA SER A 51 2.41 8.84 -3.81
C SER A 51 1.39 8.54 -2.73
N ILE A 52 1.81 7.90 -1.64
CA ILE A 52 0.95 7.57 -0.50
C ILE A 52 1.56 8.07 0.81
N ALA A 53 0.71 8.53 1.71
CA ALA A 53 1.08 8.95 3.05
C ALA A 53 0.27 8.16 4.08
N ILE A 54 0.86 7.89 5.24
CA ILE A 54 0.09 7.38 6.38
C ILE A 54 -0.62 8.57 7.00
N SER A 55 -1.95 8.50 7.07
CA SER A 55 -2.77 9.39 7.86
C SER A 55 -3.13 8.71 9.18
N GLY A 56 -2.63 9.27 10.29
CA GLY A 56 -2.79 8.75 11.65
C GLY A 56 -1.53 8.11 12.23
N SER A 57 -1.70 7.28 13.26
CA SER A 57 -0.58 6.64 13.98
C SER A 57 -0.01 5.44 13.21
N SER A 58 1.31 5.23 13.17
CA SER A 58 1.94 4.24 12.27
C SER A 58 1.46 2.78 12.41
N GLN A 59 0.82 2.42 13.53
CA GLN A 59 0.24 1.09 13.77
C GLN A 59 -1.24 0.94 13.36
N LYS A 60 -2.05 2.01 13.45
CA LYS A 60 -3.51 1.99 13.16
C LYS A 60 -3.90 2.93 12.01
N GLY A 61 -2.92 3.62 11.46
CA GLY A 61 -3.09 4.62 10.42
C GLY A 61 -3.52 4.00 9.12
N VAL A 62 -4.26 4.78 8.35
CA VAL A 62 -4.67 4.42 7.00
C VAL A 62 -3.71 5.06 6.00
N TRP A 63 -3.47 4.38 4.90
CA TRP A 63 -2.73 4.95 3.78
C TRP A 63 -3.69 5.80 2.97
N ILE A 64 -3.32 7.04 2.71
CA ILE A 64 -4.05 7.98 1.86
C ILE A 64 -3.19 8.36 0.66
N LEU A 65 -3.84 8.74 -0.44
CA LEU A 65 -3.13 9.30 -1.57
C LEU A 65 -2.57 10.68 -1.18
N ASN A 66 -1.30 10.92 -1.48
CA ASN A 66 -0.68 12.23 -1.26
C ASN A 66 -1.18 13.20 -2.34
N SER A 67 -1.74 14.34 -1.94
CA SER A 67 -2.31 15.32 -2.89
C SER A 67 -1.26 16.10 -3.68
N LYS A 68 0.04 15.88 -3.43
CA LYS A 68 1.14 16.51 -4.19
C LYS A 68 1.26 16.02 -5.64
N ILE A 69 0.44 15.06 -6.07
CA ILE A 69 0.40 14.55 -7.46
C ILE A 69 -0.77 15.17 -8.25
N VAL A 70 -1.31 16.32 -7.80
CA VAL A 70 -2.27 17.12 -8.58
C VAL A 70 -1.59 18.38 -9.08
#